data_AF-A0A9E5NWJ5-F1
#
_entry.id   AF-A0A9E5NWJ5-F1
#
_cell.length_a   1.000
_cell.length_b   1.000
_cell.length_c   1.000
_cell.angle_alpha   90.00
_cell.angle_beta   90.00
_cell.angle_gamma   90.00
#
_symmetry.space_group_name_H-M   'P 1'
#
loop_
_entity.id
_entity.type
_entity.pdbx_description
1 polymer ?
#
loop_
_entity_poly.entity_id
_entity_poly.type
_entity_poly.pdbx_seq_one_letter_code
_entity_poly.pdbx_strand_id
1 'polypeptide(L)'
;MSLRSRVLDMLSCRSAVEDRRGFVLPVIVFGLMLMGAMTVAALLTAGDEGRSGRAMREATGAFYAAEAGLNWVYANWDTVKADVDTLSGGSSFDLGWRSLDNGDSYRAVIHRWDEGGQPIYQLVVEGRSGGELGSQKRLSYTLTAAASGGGEAYKLGECCDATVTVRGDVDVTHSGSTLDGRDEHPGGCGTGGLAGFCYDWAAADVCSDSLYDKPAIAMQDTTLFYWDGSASLLSDPVVVQEPGIDNTTFNQFGDLSWDSLRALADHVIGEDGGSTEYVGEIYPRYTIDPMTGELLCDKSHPLNWGSPDPNDPCFNYFPIVLVKGDFAYEDSYGQAIVIMDYDNVNMRGTEFDLEDNSIFNGIVLGKGCFEVQYEAQFHGAIFMDGNYLNDLCSNDKTFDLNKEGHVTFSQCAVDRALLNTGLAEYAEPQVPGEPGGVQFLGSHSFGEGFR
;
A
#
# COMPACT_ATOMS: atom_id res chain seq x y z
N MET A 1 -49.58 -75.57 -10.37
CA MET A 1 -49.45 -77.02 -10.13
C MET A 1 -48.00 -77.33 -9.81
N SER A 2 -47.60 -78.18 -8.89
CA SER A 2 -48.25 -78.88 -7.78
C SER A 2 -47.09 -79.52 -7.02
N LEU A 3 -47.11 -79.40 -5.69
CA LEU A 3 -46.30 -80.22 -4.79
C LEU A 3 -46.44 -81.71 -5.13
N ARG A 4 -45.33 -82.47 -5.11
CA ARG A 4 -45.03 -83.46 -4.06
C ARG A 4 -43.88 -84.41 -4.43
N SER A 5 -43.03 -84.62 -3.44
CA SER A 5 -42.55 -85.93 -2.97
C SER A 5 -41.47 -86.65 -3.78
N ARG A 6 -40.22 -86.57 -3.31
CA ARG A 6 -39.47 -87.74 -2.82
C ARG A 6 -38.59 -87.34 -1.62
N VAL A 7 -38.90 -87.98 -0.49
CA VAL A 7 -38.07 -88.06 0.72
C VAL A 7 -37.16 -89.29 0.56
N LEU A 8 -35.94 -89.21 1.11
CA LEU A 8 -34.87 -90.22 1.22
C LEU A 8 -33.81 -90.25 0.10
N ASP A 9 -32.77 -89.42 0.25
CA ASP A 9 -31.34 -89.81 0.21
C ASP A 9 -30.42 -88.57 0.29
N MET A 10 -30.37 -87.93 1.47
CA MET A 10 -29.30 -86.98 1.82
C MET A 10 -28.81 -87.20 3.26
N LEU A 11 -28.58 -88.47 3.59
CA LEU A 11 -27.60 -88.84 4.62
C LEU A 11 -26.51 -89.60 3.89
N SER A 12 -25.36 -88.95 3.69
CA SER A 12 -24.01 -89.53 3.51
C SER A 12 -23.21 -88.78 2.45
N CYS A 13 -22.53 -87.70 2.87
CA CYS A 13 -21.09 -87.59 2.65
C CYS A 13 -20.52 -86.59 3.67
N ARG A 14 -20.29 -87.12 4.87
CA ARG A 14 -19.49 -86.49 5.91
C ARG A 14 -18.04 -86.88 5.63
N SER A 15 -17.31 -86.10 4.85
CA SER A 15 -15.85 -86.17 4.67
C SER A 15 -15.38 -84.91 3.93
N ALA A 16 -14.43 -84.10 4.38
CA ALA A 16 -13.51 -84.21 5.48
C ALA A 16 -13.32 -82.79 6.04
N VAL A 17 -13.73 -82.56 7.29
CA VAL A 17 -13.03 -81.57 8.10
C VAL A 17 -11.69 -82.22 8.38
N GLU A 18 -10.73 -81.97 7.48
CA GLU A 18 -9.33 -82.27 7.75
C GLU A 18 -8.99 -81.65 9.09
N ASP A 19 -8.45 -82.50 9.95
CA ASP A 19 -7.99 -82.17 11.28
C ASP A 19 -6.82 -81.17 11.21
N ARG A 20 -7.13 -79.87 10.98
CA ARG A 20 -6.17 -78.77 11.06
C ARG A 20 -5.99 -78.26 12.50
N ARG A 21 -6.10 -79.15 13.49
CA ARG A 21 -5.97 -78.79 14.92
C ARG A 21 -4.54 -78.46 15.37
N GLY A 22 -3.55 -78.52 14.47
CA GLY A 22 -2.15 -78.19 14.77
C GLY A 22 -1.65 -76.81 14.33
N PHE A 23 -2.33 -76.10 13.42
CA PHE A 23 -1.77 -74.89 12.76
C PHE A 23 -2.44 -73.57 13.16
N VAL A 24 -3.58 -73.61 13.87
CA VAL A 24 -4.35 -72.40 14.20
C VAL A 24 -3.69 -71.58 15.31
N LEU A 25 -3.12 -72.23 16.34
CA LEU A 25 -2.52 -71.54 17.48
C LEU A 25 -1.30 -70.68 17.10
N PRO A 26 -0.31 -71.16 16.31
CA PRO A 26 0.83 -70.33 15.92
C PRO A 26 0.43 -69.13 15.06
N VAL A 27 -0.59 -69.29 14.19
CA VAL A 27 -1.09 -68.20 13.33
C VAL A 27 -1.74 -67.09 14.16
N ILE A 28 -2.53 -67.44 15.18
CA ILE A 28 -3.15 -66.46 16.08
C ILE A 28 -2.08 -65.71 16.88
N VAL A 29 -1.09 -66.42 17.45
CA VAL A 29 -0.01 -65.79 18.22
C VAL A 29 0.81 -64.85 17.33
N PHE A 30 1.14 -65.26 16.10
CA PHE A 30 1.84 -64.41 15.15
C PHE A 30 1.01 -63.17 14.76
N GLY A 31 -0.30 -63.34 14.53
CA GLY A 31 -1.21 -62.23 14.25
C GLY A 31 -1.29 -61.22 15.40
N LEU A 32 -1.34 -61.70 16.65
CA LEU A 32 -1.34 -60.83 17.83
C LEU A 32 0.00 -60.09 18.01
N MET A 33 1.14 -60.74 17.74
CA MET A 33 2.45 -60.08 17.74
C MET A 33 2.52 -58.97 16.69
N LEU A 34 2.02 -59.21 15.48
CA LEU A 34 1.98 -58.20 14.42
C LEU A 34 1.08 -57.02 14.79
N MET A 35 -0.13 -57.27 15.33
CA MET A 35 -0.99 -56.18 15.80
C MET A 35 -0.33 -55.38 16.92
N GLY A 36 0.31 -56.05 17.89
CA GLY A 36 1.05 -55.37 18.97
C GLY A 36 2.18 -54.48 18.44
N ALA A 37 2.98 -54.99 17.49
CA ALA A 37 4.05 -54.21 16.85
C ALA A 37 3.48 -53.00 16.08
N MET A 38 2.38 -53.16 15.36
CA MET A 38 1.72 -52.06 14.65
C MET A 38 1.12 -51.01 15.60
N THR A 39 0.51 -51.41 16.71
CA THR A 39 -0.02 -50.46 17.70
C THR A 39 1.10 -49.65 18.36
N VAL A 40 2.22 -50.27 18.70
CA VAL A 40 3.38 -49.55 19.26
C VAL A 40 3.96 -48.59 18.23
N ALA A 41 4.10 -49.01 16.97
CA ALA A 41 4.54 -48.11 15.90
C ALA A 41 3.62 -46.90 15.74
N ALA A 42 2.30 -47.09 15.72
CA ALA A 42 1.32 -46.00 15.60
C ALA A 42 1.39 -45.01 16.79
N LEU A 43 1.56 -45.51 18.01
CA LEU A 43 1.68 -44.65 19.21
C LEU A 43 2.97 -43.83 19.21
N LEU A 44 4.08 -44.41 18.75
CA LEU A 44 5.35 -43.70 18.62
C LEU A 44 5.25 -42.61 17.54
N THR A 45 4.67 -42.92 16.37
CA THR A 45 4.44 -41.94 15.30
C THR A 45 3.57 -40.77 15.77
N ALA A 46 2.49 -41.03 16.52
CA ALA A 46 1.62 -39.99 17.05
C ALA A 46 2.35 -39.04 18.04
N GLY A 47 3.28 -39.57 18.83
CA GLY A 47 4.12 -38.77 19.73
C GLY A 47 5.11 -37.86 18.98
N ASP A 48 5.63 -38.31 17.84
CA ASP A 48 6.52 -37.52 17.00
C ASP A 48 5.77 -36.40 16.27
N GLU A 49 4.57 -36.68 15.75
CA GLU A 49 3.70 -35.66 15.14
C GLU A 49 3.31 -34.57 16.13
N GLY A 50 2.97 -34.93 17.37
CA GLY A 50 2.60 -33.95 18.40
C GLY A 50 3.76 -33.07 18.87
N ARG A 51 5.00 -33.54 18.78
CA ARG A 51 6.20 -32.73 19.04
C ARG A 51 6.54 -31.85 17.85
N SER A 52 6.51 -32.40 16.64
CA SER A 52 6.71 -31.66 15.39
C SER A 52 5.72 -30.51 15.23
N GLY A 53 4.42 -30.76 15.46
CA GLY A 53 3.39 -29.74 15.36
C GLY A 53 3.55 -28.58 16.36
N ARG A 54 4.03 -28.87 17.59
CA ARG A 54 4.35 -27.82 18.57
C ARG A 54 5.57 -27.01 18.18
N ALA A 55 6.64 -27.69 17.74
CA ALA A 55 7.84 -27.03 17.25
C ALA A 55 7.55 -26.13 16.04
N MET A 56 6.69 -26.56 15.11
CA MET A 56 6.27 -25.73 13.97
C MET A 56 5.49 -24.49 14.41
N ARG A 57 4.54 -24.60 15.34
CA ARG A 57 3.80 -23.44 15.85
C ARG A 57 4.71 -22.41 16.51
N GLU A 58 5.65 -22.86 17.34
CA GLU A 58 6.61 -21.96 17.98
C GLU A 58 7.60 -21.34 16.96
N ALA A 59 8.02 -22.10 15.95
CA ALA A 59 8.83 -21.57 14.84
C ALA A 59 8.09 -20.49 14.04
N THR A 60 6.79 -20.65 13.82
CA THR A 60 5.94 -19.63 13.18
C THR A 60 5.79 -18.39 14.07
N GLY A 61 5.57 -18.54 15.38
CA GLY A 61 5.52 -17.41 16.30
C GLY A 61 6.84 -16.61 16.33
N ALA A 62 7.98 -17.30 16.43
CA ALA A 62 9.30 -16.67 16.38
C ALA A 62 9.57 -15.95 15.04
N PHE A 63 9.02 -16.45 13.93
CA PHE A 63 9.11 -15.79 12.63
C PHE A 63 8.30 -14.49 12.60
N TYR A 64 7.03 -14.53 13.02
CA TYR A 64 6.20 -13.33 13.09
C TYR A 64 6.75 -12.26 14.05
N ALA A 65 7.37 -12.69 15.16
CA ALA A 65 8.06 -11.77 16.05
C ALA A 65 9.23 -11.07 15.35
N ALA A 66 9.99 -11.79 14.52
CA ALA A 66 11.09 -11.21 13.73
C ALA A 66 10.57 -10.24 12.65
N GLU A 67 9.46 -10.55 11.99
CA GLU A 67 8.82 -9.63 11.02
C GLU A 67 8.27 -8.37 11.71
N ALA A 68 7.65 -8.50 12.88
CA ALA A 68 7.21 -7.35 13.66
C ALA A 68 8.39 -6.43 14.04
N GLY A 69 9.54 -7.03 14.39
CA GLY A 69 10.76 -6.27 14.66
C GLY A 69 11.34 -5.58 13.43
N LEU A 70 11.27 -6.22 12.26
CA LEU A 70 11.66 -5.63 10.97
C LEU A 70 10.78 -4.41 10.64
N ASN A 71 9.45 -4.58 10.69
CA ASN A 71 8.49 -3.52 10.40
C ASN A 71 8.62 -2.35 11.37
N TRP A 72 8.94 -2.63 12.64
CA TRP A 72 9.19 -1.58 13.61
C TRP A 72 10.42 -0.74 13.24
N VAL A 73 11.54 -1.37 12.84
CA VAL A 73 12.74 -0.65 12.41
C VAL A 73 12.46 0.18 11.16
N TYR A 74 11.69 -0.37 10.21
CA TYR A 74 11.31 0.33 9.00
C TYR A 74 10.46 1.58 9.30
N ALA A 75 9.39 1.42 10.09
CA ALA A 75 8.51 2.53 10.46
C ALA A 75 9.19 3.62 11.30
N ASN A 76 10.35 3.32 11.90
CA ASN A 76 11.11 4.26 12.73
C ASN A 76 12.49 4.55 12.13
N TRP A 77 12.67 4.31 10.83
CA TRP A 77 13.99 4.39 10.20
C TRP A 77 14.61 5.76 10.37
N ASP A 78 13.88 6.86 10.20
CA ASP A 78 14.45 8.20 10.33
C ASP A 78 14.99 8.50 11.73
N THR A 79 14.31 8.00 12.77
CA THR A 79 14.78 8.12 14.16
C THR A 79 16.03 7.27 14.39
N VAL A 80 16.04 6.04 13.87
CA VAL A 80 17.16 5.11 14.02
C VAL A 80 18.36 5.53 13.17
N LYS A 81 18.13 6.13 12.01
CA LYS A 81 19.12 6.59 11.04
C LYS A 81 20.04 7.63 11.64
N ALA A 82 19.51 8.57 12.42
CA ALA A 82 20.32 9.56 13.13
C ALA A 82 21.41 8.93 14.01
N ASP A 83 21.10 7.82 14.70
CA ASP A 83 22.08 7.09 15.50
C ASP A 83 23.03 6.25 14.63
N VAL A 84 22.49 5.60 13.61
CA VAL A 84 23.21 4.66 12.73
C VAL A 84 24.19 5.38 11.79
N ASP A 85 23.89 6.61 11.35
CA ASP A 85 24.76 7.42 10.49
C ASP A 85 26.06 7.83 11.20
N THR A 86 26.06 7.85 12.55
CA THR A 86 27.27 8.10 13.35
C THR A 86 28.20 6.89 13.49
N LEU A 87 27.76 5.69 13.08
CA LEU A 87 28.57 4.48 13.16
C LEU A 87 29.75 4.55 12.19
N SER A 88 30.93 4.12 12.64
CA SER A 88 32.03 3.81 11.72
C SER A 88 31.75 2.54 10.91
N GLY A 89 32.33 2.47 9.71
CA GLY A 89 32.37 1.23 8.92
C GLY A 89 32.77 0.00 9.74
N GLY A 90 32.04 -1.09 9.57
CA GLY A 90 32.23 -2.34 10.33
C GLY A 90 31.66 -2.35 11.74
N SER A 91 31.05 -1.25 12.20
CA SER A 91 30.41 -1.15 13.52
C SER A 91 28.94 -1.57 13.47
N SER A 92 28.33 -1.77 14.63
CA SER A 92 26.91 -2.16 14.72
C SER A 92 26.18 -1.39 15.81
N PHE A 93 24.89 -1.15 15.58
CA PHE A 93 23.96 -0.56 16.53
C PHE A 93 22.88 -1.58 16.90
N ASP A 94 22.70 -1.81 18.19
CA ASP A 94 21.77 -2.79 18.73
C ASP A 94 20.59 -2.08 19.39
N LEU A 95 19.40 -2.34 18.90
CA LEU A 95 18.16 -1.73 19.38
C LEU A 95 17.60 -2.43 20.63
N GLY A 96 18.26 -3.50 21.06
CA GLY A 96 17.88 -4.28 22.24
C GLY A 96 16.68 -5.21 22.02
N TRP A 97 16.36 -5.99 23.05
CA TRP A 97 15.18 -6.85 23.05
C TRP A 97 13.93 -6.05 23.37
N ARG A 98 12.87 -6.29 22.61
CA ARG A 98 11.52 -5.75 22.83
C ARG A 98 10.52 -6.89 22.91
N SER A 99 9.57 -6.77 23.82
CA SER A 99 8.53 -7.78 24.01
C SER A 99 7.25 -7.34 23.32
N LEU A 100 6.54 -8.30 22.74
CA LEU A 100 5.21 -8.15 22.18
C LEU A 100 4.17 -8.58 23.23
N ASP A 101 2.93 -8.12 23.09
CA ASP A 101 1.85 -8.39 24.06
C ASP A 101 1.52 -9.88 24.21
N ASN A 102 1.81 -10.67 23.17
CA ASN A 102 1.61 -12.12 23.16
C ASN A 102 2.73 -12.90 23.87
N GLY A 103 3.74 -12.22 24.45
CA GLY A 103 4.88 -12.82 25.12
C GLY A 103 6.05 -13.19 24.20
N ASP A 104 5.89 -13.04 22.89
CA ASP A 104 7.00 -13.14 21.95
C ASP A 104 7.93 -11.91 22.10
N SER A 105 9.15 -12.00 21.58
CA SER A 105 10.09 -10.89 21.63
C SER A 105 10.94 -10.83 20.37
N TYR A 106 11.44 -9.64 20.06
CA TYR A 106 12.38 -9.45 18.96
C TYR A 106 13.55 -8.57 19.35
N ARG A 107 14.64 -8.68 18.60
CA ARG A 107 15.82 -7.81 18.71
C ARG A 107 16.36 -7.52 17.32
N ALA A 108 16.56 -6.24 17.04
CA ALA A 108 17.12 -5.77 15.78
C ALA A 108 18.55 -5.23 16.00
N VAL A 109 19.47 -5.64 15.14
CA VAL A 109 20.85 -5.17 15.12
C VAL A 109 21.18 -4.69 13.71
N ILE A 110 21.69 -3.47 13.60
CA ILE A 110 22.04 -2.83 12.33
C ILE A 110 23.57 -2.80 12.24
N HIS A 111 24.15 -3.42 11.23
CA HIS A 111 25.59 -3.42 10.96
C HIS A 111 25.88 -2.45 9.82
N ARG A 112 26.89 -1.58 9.96
CA ARG A 112 27.38 -0.74 8.86
C ARG A 112 28.52 -1.47 8.14
N TRP A 113 28.40 -1.68 6.85
CA TRP A 113 29.33 -2.50 6.05
C TRP A 113 30.24 -1.70 5.11
N ASP A 114 30.07 -0.38 4.98
CA ASP A 114 30.90 0.47 4.11
C ASP A 114 32.17 0.99 4.81
N GLU A 115 33.24 1.22 4.03
CA GLU A 115 34.49 1.87 4.48
C GLU A 115 34.63 3.29 3.91
N GLY A 116 33.60 4.14 4.08
CA GLY A 116 33.65 5.56 3.69
C GLY A 116 33.10 5.87 2.29
N GLY A 117 32.10 5.10 1.84
CA GLY A 117 31.35 5.32 0.60
C GLY A 117 29.86 5.60 0.88
N GLN A 118 28.96 5.23 -0.03
CA GLN A 118 27.52 5.20 0.28
C GLN A 118 27.27 4.24 1.45
N PRO A 119 26.51 4.65 2.48
CA PRO A 119 26.29 3.81 3.63
C PRO A 119 25.47 2.58 3.24
N ILE A 120 26.06 1.41 3.46
CA ILE A 120 25.39 0.11 3.33
C ILE A 120 25.22 -0.43 4.74
N TYR A 121 23.98 -0.70 5.11
CA TYR A 121 23.61 -1.30 6.38
C TYR A 121 23.12 -2.73 6.19
N GLN A 122 23.33 -3.59 7.16
CA GLN A 122 22.70 -4.90 7.25
C GLN A 122 21.84 -4.92 8.51
N LEU A 123 20.54 -5.08 8.34
CA LEU A 123 19.59 -5.24 9.43
C LEU A 123 19.40 -6.74 9.71
N VAL A 124 19.75 -7.16 10.92
CA VAL A 124 19.54 -8.51 11.42
C VAL A 124 18.49 -8.46 12.52
N VAL A 125 17.36 -9.13 12.30
CA VAL A 125 16.27 -9.21 13.29
C VAL A 125 16.14 -10.63 13.81
N GLU A 126 16.20 -10.79 15.12
CA GLU A 126 15.97 -12.05 15.81
C GLU A 126 14.61 -12.02 16.49
N GLY A 127 13.73 -12.95 16.15
CA GLY A 127 12.47 -13.19 16.84
C GLY A 127 12.54 -14.42 17.72
N ARG A 128 11.86 -14.36 18.87
CA ARG A 128 11.74 -15.44 19.85
C ARG A 128 10.29 -15.64 20.23
N SER A 129 9.85 -16.90 20.19
CA SER A 129 8.53 -17.24 20.69
C SER A 129 8.51 -17.25 22.23
N GLY A 130 7.42 -16.77 22.84
CA GLY A 130 7.16 -16.82 24.27
C GLY A 130 6.77 -18.22 24.80
N GLY A 131 6.73 -19.23 23.92
CA GLY A 131 6.40 -20.62 24.25
C GLY A 131 7.50 -21.36 25.03
N GLU A 132 7.15 -22.49 25.63
CA GLU A 132 8.04 -23.27 26.50
C GLU A 132 9.27 -23.85 25.79
N LEU A 133 9.23 -24.06 24.46
CA LEU A 133 10.39 -24.58 23.72
C LEU A 133 11.35 -23.46 23.27
N GLY A 134 10.96 -22.18 23.39
CA GLY A 134 11.85 -21.05 23.19
C GLY A 134 12.42 -20.94 21.77
N SER A 135 11.59 -21.20 20.76
CA SER A 135 12.00 -21.13 19.34
C SER A 135 12.56 -19.76 18.98
N GLN A 136 13.62 -19.76 18.17
CA GLN A 136 14.28 -18.55 17.69
C GLN A 136 14.37 -18.56 16.15
N LYS A 137 14.07 -17.41 15.53
CA LYS A 137 14.26 -17.17 14.11
C LYS A 137 15.08 -15.91 13.90
N ARG A 138 15.91 -15.91 12.86
CA ARG A 138 16.74 -14.77 12.47
C ARG A 138 16.45 -14.45 11.02
N LEU A 139 16.14 -13.19 10.76
CA LEU A 139 16.00 -12.60 9.45
C LEU A 139 17.17 -11.64 9.23
N SER A 140 17.63 -11.53 7.99
CA SER A 140 18.70 -10.62 7.60
C SER A 140 18.31 -9.91 6.31
N TYR A 141 18.42 -8.59 6.33
CA TYR A 141 18.16 -7.69 5.21
C TYR A 141 19.34 -6.74 5.04
N THR A 142 19.54 -6.27 3.81
CA THR A 142 20.55 -5.27 3.47
C THR A 142 19.84 -3.98 3.11
N LEU A 143 20.34 -2.83 3.57
CA LEU A 143 19.84 -1.47 3.31
C LEU A 143 20.98 -0.69 2.62
N THR A 144 20.74 0.05 1.54
CA THR A 144 21.81 0.75 0.77
C THR A 144 21.42 2.18 0.36
N ALA A 145 21.84 3.29 0.96
CA ALA A 145 21.30 4.62 0.60
C ALA A 145 21.11 4.89 -0.93
N ALA A 146 19.90 5.27 -1.34
CA ALA A 146 19.51 5.45 -2.74
C ALA A 146 20.21 6.65 -3.37
N ALA A 147 20.99 6.45 -4.42
CA ALA A 147 21.49 7.55 -5.24
C ALA A 147 20.37 8.04 -6.18
N SER A 148 19.93 9.28 -6.02
CA SER A 148 19.06 9.99 -6.97
C SER A 148 19.78 10.15 -8.32
N GLY A 149 19.33 9.47 -9.37
CA GLY A 149 19.87 9.68 -10.71
C GLY A 149 19.44 8.69 -11.79
N GLY A 150 18.38 9.05 -12.52
CA GLY A 150 18.27 8.92 -13.99
C GLY A 150 17.97 7.54 -14.60
N GLY A 151 16.69 7.30 -14.89
CA GLY A 151 16.26 6.43 -16.00
C GLY A 151 15.18 5.38 -15.69
N GLU A 152 13.96 5.63 -16.20
CA GLU A 152 12.94 4.66 -16.67
C GLU A 152 12.27 3.71 -15.66
N ALA A 153 11.69 4.29 -14.60
CA ALA A 153 10.38 3.92 -14.02
C ALA A 153 10.00 5.04 -13.04
N TYR A 154 8.88 5.75 -13.25
CA TYR A 154 8.42 6.73 -12.26
C TYR A 154 8.05 5.96 -10.98
N LYS A 155 8.90 6.02 -9.96
CA LYS A 155 8.58 5.50 -8.64
C LYS A 155 7.47 6.38 -8.08
N LEU A 156 6.45 5.83 -7.43
CA LEU A 156 5.46 6.65 -6.72
C LEU A 156 6.10 7.55 -5.65
N GLY A 157 7.29 7.23 -5.11
CA GLY A 157 8.05 8.11 -4.19
C GLY A 157 8.98 9.13 -4.87
N GLU A 158 9.21 9.02 -6.18
CA GLU A 158 9.85 10.06 -7.02
C GLU A 158 8.81 10.65 -7.99
N CYS A 159 7.53 10.37 -7.78
CA CYS A 159 6.50 11.00 -8.54
C CYS A 159 6.47 12.46 -8.09
N CYS A 160 6.18 13.33 -9.03
CA CYS A 160 5.95 14.77 -8.86
C CYS A 160 7.21 15.60 -9.13
N ASP A 161 7.75 15.48 -10.34
CA ASP A 161 8.71 16.44 -10.88
C ASP A 161 8.06 17.76 -11.30
N ALA A 162 6.74 17.90 -11.14
CA ALA A 162 5.98 19.15 -11.26
C ALA A 162 4.69 19.07 -10.42
N THR A 163 4.04 20.21 -10.16
CA THR A 163 2.69 20.25 -9.56
C THR A 163 1.68 19.51 -10.43
N VAL A 164 1.72 19.77 -11.75
CA VAL A 164 0.86 19.16 -12.76
C VAL A 164 1.73 18.48 -13.81
N THR A 165 1.66 17.16 -13.88
CA THR A 165 2.27 16.36 -14.95
C THR A 165 1.19 15.92 -15.91
N VAL A 166 1.27 16.32 -17.18
CA VAL A 166 0.13 16.19 -18.09
C VAL A 166 0.52 15.82 -19.52
N ARG A 167 -0.26 14.93 -20.12
CA ARG A 167 -0.21 14.61 -21.55
C ARG A 167 -1.54 15.00 -22.20
N GLY A 168 -1.66 16.27 -22.60
CA GLY A 168 -2.86 16.82 -23.22
C GLY A 168 -2.92 18.34 -23.14
N ASP A 169 -4.10 18.90 -23.42
CA ASP A 169 -4.39 20.33 -23.36
C ASP A 169 -4.44 20.85 -21.92
N VAL A 170 -3.78 22.00 -21.69
CA VAL A 170 -3.69 22.64 -20.38
C VAL A 170 -4.15 24.08 -20.51
N ASP A 171 -5.14 24.46 -19.72
CA ASP A 171 -5.67 25.83 -19.67
C ASP A 171 -5.49 26.41 -18.26
N VAL A 172 -4.96 27.61 -18.17
CA VAL A 172 -4.84 28.36 -16.91
C VAL A 172 -5.30 29.79 -17.14
N THR A 173 -6.46 30.13 -16.61
CA THR A 173 -7.15 31.40 -16.85
C THR A 173 -7.73 32.00 -15.56
N HIS A 174 -8.33 33.18 -15.73
CA HIS A 174 -9.05 33.93 -14.71
C HIS A 174 -8.17 34.63 -13.68
N SER A 175 -8.52 35.90 -13.39
CA SER A 175 -7.86 36.67 -12.35
C SER A 175 -8.23 36.12 -10.98
N GLY A 176 -7.24 35.72 -10.19
CA GLY A 176 -7.44 35.11 -8.88
C GLY A 176 -6.98 33.66 -8.83
N SER A 177 -7.01 32.95 -9.96
CA SER A 177 -6.49 31.59 -10.04
C SER A 177 -4.98 31.58 -9.80
N THR A 178 -4.49 30.57 -9.09
CA THR A 178 -3.06 30.43 -8.78
C THR A 178 -2.59 29.01 -9.03
N LEU A 179 -1.50 28.87 -9.80
CA LEU A 179 -0.77 27.62 -9.97
C LEU A 179 0.65 27.80 -9.45
N ASP A 180 0.99 27.10 -8.38
CA ASP A 180 2.23 27.23 -7.65
C ASP A 180 3.02 25.92 -7.67
N GLY A 181 4.28 26.01 -8.12
CA GLY A 181 5.22 24.89 -8.09
C GLY A 181 6.19 24.94 -6.92
N ARG A 182 6.19 26.03 -6.16
CA ARG A 182 6.99 26.12 -4.94
C ARG A 182 6.39 25.18 -3.92
N ASP A 183 7.25 24.43 -3.26
CA ASP A 183 6.82 23.45 -2.27
C ASP A 183 6.36 24.19 -1.02
N GLU A 184 5.08 24.05 -0.68
CA GLU A 184 4.49 24.67 0.49
C GLU A 184 3.84 23.61 1.39
N HIS A 185 3.89 23.83 2.70
CA HIS A 185 3.15 22.99 3.64
C HIS A 185 1.65 23.23 3.46
N PRO A 186 0.81 22.17 3.43
CA PRO A 186 -0.63 22.34 3.27
C PRO A 186 -1.19 23.14 4.44
N GLY A 187 -2.02 24.11 4.09
CA GLY A 187 -2.64 24.99 5.05
C GLY A 187 -3.62 25.88 4.32
N GLY A 188 -4.65 26.30 5.02
CA GLY A 188 -5.71 27.07 4.41
C GLY A 188 -6.90 27.20 5.34
N CYS A 189 -7.79 28.10 4.95
CA CYS A 189 -9.09 28.25 5.57
C CYS A 189 -10.15 28.06 4.48
N GLY A 190 -11.16 27.27 4.82
CA GLY A 190 -12.36 27.19 4.00
C GLY A 190 -13.07 28.52 3.98
N THR A 191 -13.53 28.91 2.80
CA THR A 191 -14.50 29.99 2.57
C THR A 191 -15.91 29.38 2.39
N GLY A 192 -16.93 30.22 2.19
CA GLY A 192 -18.29 29.73 1.92
C GLY A 192 -18.85 28.71 2.93
N GLY A 193 -19.27 27.53 2.44
CA GLY A 193 -19.82 26.43 3.24
C GLY A 193 -18.85 25.86 4.28
N LEU A 194 -17.55 26.10 4.10
CA LEU A 194 -16.47 25.68 4.99
C LEU A 194 -15.95 26.80 5.90
N ALA A 195 -16.63 27.95 5.95
CA ALA A 195 -16.21 29.09 6.76
C ALA A 195 -16.00 28.69 8.23
N GLY A 196 -14.76 28.82 8.70
CA GLY A 196 -14.35 28.49 10.07
C GLY A 196 -13.59 27.16 10.20
N PHE A 197 -13.51 26.36 9.14
CA PHE A 197 -12.53 25.28 9.04
C PHE A 197 -11.19 25.87 8.58
N CYS A 198 -10.17 25.76 9.41
CA CYS A 198 -8.81 26.18 9.07
C CYS A 198 -7.82 25.16 9.62
N TYR A 199 -6.75 24.91 8.88
CA TYR A 199 -5.69 24.01 9.28
C TYR A 199 -4.33 24.53 8.77
N ASP A 200 -3.26 24.08 9.42
CA ASP A 200 -1.89 24.48 9.08
C ASP A 200 -0.94 23.34 9.48
N TRP A 201 -0.40 22.62 8.49
CA TRP A 201 0.52 21.50 8.72
C TRP A 201 1.91 21.98 9.15
N ALA A 202 2.30 23.20 8.80
CA ALA A 202 3.56 23.79 9.25
C ALA A 202 3.52 24.05 10.75
N ALA A 203 2.44 24.70 11.23
CA ALA A 203 2.26 25.01 12.64
C ALA A 203 2.12 23.75 13.52
N ALA A 204 1.64 22.65 12.94
CA ALA A 204 1.46 21.38 13.62
C ALA A 204 2.69 20.46 13.60
N ASP A 205 3.82 20.89 13.01
CA ASP A 205 5.07 20.11 12.92
C ASP A 205 4.85 18.72 12.27
N VAL A 206 3.96 18.67 11.28
CA VAL A 206 3.58 17.45 10.56
C VAL A 206 4.59 17.11 9.46
N CYS A 207 5.16 18.16 8.87
CA CYS A 207 5.97 18.11 7.66
C CYS A 207 7.43 18.42 7.96
N SER A 208 8.34 17.92 7.13
CA SER A 208 9.74 18.35 7.21
C SER A 208 9.90 19.81 6.75
N ASP A 209 10.85 20.54 7.34
CA ASP A 209 11.18 21.92 6.94
C ASP A 209 11.92 22.02 5.59
N SER A 210 12.35 20.89 5.00
CA SER A 210 13.04 20.91 3.71
C SER A 210 12.04 20.97 2.56
N LEU A 211 11.81 22.18 2.06
CA LEU A 211 10.96 22.45 0.90
C LEU A 211 11.79 22.45 -0.39
N TYR A 212 11.30 21.78 -1.43
CA TYR A 212 11.95 21.71 -2.73
C TYR A 212 11.00 22.11 -3.86
N ASP A 213 11.18 23.33 -4.35
CA ASP A 213 10.38 23.85 -5.46
C ASP A 213 10.50 22.96 -6.72
N LYS A 214 9.36 22.82 -7.40
CA LYS A 214 9.19 22.12 -8.67
C LYS A 214 8.64 23.10 -9.72
N PRO A 215 8.75 22.74 -11.01
CA PRO A 215 7.93 23.35 -12.03
C PRO A 215 6.44 23.28 -11.71
N ALA A 216 5.66 24.28 -12.11
CA ALA A 216 4.21 24.20 -12.01
C ALA A 216 3.65 23.12 -12.96
N ILE A 217 4.15 23.07 -14.20
CA ILE A 217 3.65 22.15 -15.23
C ILE A 217 4.82 21.42 -15.90
N ALA A 218 4.73 20.10 -15.98
CA ALA A 218 5.55 19.27 -16.86
C ALA A 218 4.63 18.61 -17.90
N MET A 219 4.95 18.78 -19.19
CA MET A 219 4.10 18.26 -20.26
C MET A 219 4.87 17.79 -21.49
N GLN A 220 4.30 16.83 -22.23
CA GLN A 220 4.93 16.27 -23.43
C GLN A 220 5.12 17.32 -24.55
N ASP A 221 4.11 18.16 -24.76
CA ASP A 221 4.08 19.17 -25.82
C ASP A 221 3.56 20.51 -25.29
N THR A 222 4.48 21.44 -25.02
CA THR A 222 4.14 22.77 -24.48
C THR A 222 3.38 23.66 -25.46
N THR A 223 3.17 23.24 -26.71
CA THR A 223 2.29 23.98 -27.63
C THR A 223 0.81 23.85 -27.28
N LEU A 224 0.45 22.88 -26.44
CA LEU A 224 -0.90 22.65 -25.92
C LEU A 224 -1.18 23.40 -24.60
N PHE A 225 -0.22 24.20 -24.12
CA PHE A 225 -0.39 25.06 -22.96
C PHE A 225 -0.96 26.43 -23.36
N TYR A 226 -2.05 26.83 -22.72
CA TYR A 226 -2.63 28.16 -22.86
C TYR A 226 -2.71 28.87 -21.49
N TRP A 227 -2.26 30.13 -21.49
CA TRP A 227 -2.35 31.04 -20.35
C TRP A 227 -2.72 32.43 -20.86
N ASP A 228 -3.79 33.01 -20.33
CA ASP A 228 -4.32 34.31 -20.76
C ASP A 228 -3.62 35.51 -20.10
N GLY A 229 -2.68 35.26 -19.17
CA GLY A 229 -1.94 36.27 -18.44
C GLY A 229 -2.65 36.81 -17.19
N SER A 230 -3.86 36.33 -16.86
CA SER A 230 -4.65 36.82 -15.72
C SER A 230 -4.44 36.00 -14.44
N ALA A 231 -4.16 34.71 -14.57
CA ALA A 231 -3.82 33.83 -13.45
C ALA A 231 -2.38 34.04 -12.95
N SER A 232 -2.12 33.76 -11.67
CA SER A 232 -0.80 33.82 -11.05
C SER A 232 -0.08 32.49 -11.19
N LEU A 233 1.07 32.49 -11.89
CA LEU A 233 1.92 31.31 -12.03
C LEU A 233 3.17 31.52 -11.18
N LEU A 234 3.32 30.73 -10.11
CA LEU A 234 4.33 30.89 -9.08
C LEU A 234 5.32 29.72 -9.12
N SER A 235 6.26 29.74 -10.06
CA SER A 235 7.34 28.76 -10.15
C SER A 235 8.41 29.22 -11.14
N ASP A 236 9.61 28.66 -11.03
CA ASP A 236 10.70 28.86 -12.00
C ASP A 236 11.46 27.54 -12.23
N PRO A 237 11.33 26.90 -13.41
CA PRO A 237 10.50 27.29 -14.54
C PRO A 237 9.00 27.04 -14.29
N VAL A 238 8.12 27.81 -14.93
CA VAL A 238 6.66 27.59 -14.83
C VAL A 238 6.24 26.34 -15.59
N VAL A 239 6.64 26.24 -16.86
CA VAL A 239 6.29 25.10 -17.72
C VAL A 239 7.58 24.48 -18.25
N VAL A 240 7.68 23.17 -18.14
CA VAL A 240 8.78 22.36 -18.69
C VAL A 240 8.22 21.42 -19.74
N GLN A 241 8.89 21.38 -20.89
CA GLN A 241 8.64 20.35 -21.90
C GLN A 241 9.43 19.10 -21.55
N GLU A 242 8.75 17.99 -21.33
CA GLU A 242 9.34 16.69 -21.03
C GLU A 242 8.88 15.67 -22.09
N PRO A 243 9.62 15.52 -23.22
CA PRO A 243 9.22 14.63 -24.31
C PRO A 243 9.12 13.15 -23.91
N GLY A 244 9.75 12.77 -22.79
CA GLY A 244 9.67 11.43 -22.20
C GLY A 244 8.36 11.15 -21.45
N ILE A 245 7.49 12.13 -21.24
CA ILE A 245 6.14 11.91 -20.76
C ILE A 245 5.38 11.12 -21.83
N ASP A 246 5.05 9.88 -21.54
CA ASP A 246 4.37 8.97 -22.46
C ASP A 246 3.31 8.13 -21.75
N ASN A 247 2.81 7.08 -22.42
CA ASN A 247 1.78 6.24 -21.83
C ASN A 247 2.24 5.54 -20.54
N THR A 248 3.52 5.20 -20.43
CA THR A 248 4.06 4.50 -19.25
C THR A 248 4.07 5.40 -18.02
N THR A 249 4.29 6.72 -18.19
CA THR A 249 4.23 7.73 -17.12
C THR A 249 2.91 7.67 -16.33
N PHE A 250 1.81 7.35 -17.00
CA PHE A 250 0.47 7.32 -16.38
C PHE A 250 -0.08 5.92 -16.16
N ASN A 251 0.62 4.86 -16.61
CA ASN A 251 0.14 3.48 -16.53
C ASN A 251 1.04 2.56 -15.70
N GLN A 252 2.21 3.04 -15.29
CA GLN A 252 3.19 2.26 -14.53
C GLN A 252 3.82 3.12 -13.44
N PHE A 253 3.71 2.66 -12.20
CA PHE A 253 4.21 3.35 -11.01
C PHE A 253 5.10 2.40 -10.22
N GLY A 254 6.42 2.46 -10.48
CA GLY A 254 7.35 1.42 -10.03
C GLY A 254 6.95 0.05 -10.57
N ASP A 255 6.71 -0.90 -9.66
CA ASP A 255 6.26 -2.26 -9.99
C ASP A 255 4.72 -2.38 -10.12
N LEU A 256 3.97 -1.31 -9.82
CA LEU A 256 2.51 -1.30 -9.93
C LEU A 256 2.07 -0.88 -11.33
N SER A 257 1.24 -1.71 -11.95
CA SER A 257 0.47 -1.31 -13.12
C SER A 257 -0.76 -0.48 -12.73
N TRP A 258 -1.33 0.26 -13.67
CA TRP A 258 -2.62 0.96 -13.50
C TRP A 258 -3.72 0.04 -12.91
N ASP A 259 -3.86 -1.18 -13.43
CA ASP A 259 -4.87 -2.12 -12.96
C ASP A 259 -4.56 -2.65 -11.55
N SER A 260 -3.27 -2.81 -11.21
CA SER A 260 -2.84 -3.16 -9.86
C SER A 260 -3.18 -2.04 -8.88
N LEU A 261 -2.91 -0.79 -9.25
CA LEU A 261 -3.21 0.38 -8.43
C LEU A 261 -4.73 0.54 -8.22
N ARG A 262 -5.54 0.35 -9.26
CA ARG A 262 -7.01 0.31 -9.15
C ARG A 262 -7.52 -0.77 -8.20
N ALA A 263 -6.89 -1.94 -8.20
CA ALA A 263 -7.27 -3.04 -7.32
C ALA A 263 -6.95 -2.77 -5.84
N LEU A 264 -6.10 -1.78 -5.55
CA LEU A 264 -5.78 -1.33 -4.19
C LEU A 264 -6.72 -0.25 -3.66
N ALA A 265 -7.71 0.20 -4.45
CA ALA A 265 -8.65 1.23 -4.01
C ALA A 265 -9.44 0.78 -2.75
N ASP A 266 -9.41 1.63 -1.71
CA ASP A 266 -10.21 1.47 -0.49
C ASP A 266 -11.69 1.73 -0.79
N HIS A 267 -11.97 2.76 -1.59
CA HIS A 267 -13.31 3.16 -2.00
C HIS A 267 -13.42 3.26 -3.50
N VAL A 268 -14.61 2.92 -4.01
CA VAL A 268 -14.98 3.13 -5.40
C VAL A 268 -16.21 4.03 -5.42
N ILE A 269 -16.11 5.15 -6.13
CA ILE A 269 -17.16 6.14 -6.29
C ILE A 269 -17.61 6.15 -7.75
N GLY A 270 -18.92 6.23 -7.96
CA GLY A 270 -19.52 6.18 -9.29
C GLY A 270 -19.65 4.77 -9.86
N GLU A 271 -20.14 4.70 -11.10
CA GLU A 271 -20.38 3.45 -11.85
C GLU A 271 -19.81 3.58 -13.27
N ASP A 272 -19.30 2.49 -13.83
CA ASP A 272 -18.82 2.48 -15.22
C ASP A 272 -19.96 2.87 -16.18
N GLY A 273 -19.77 3.93 -16.99
CA GLY A 273 -20.76 4.42 -17.95
C GLY A 273 -21.90 5.24 -17.35
N GLY A 274 -21.84 5.60 -16.07
CA GLY A 274 -22.79 6.52 -15.44
C GLY A 274 -22.42 7.98 -15.72
N SER A 275 -23.41 8.79 -16.12
CA SER A 275 -23.30 10.26 -16.22
C SER A 275 -23.76 10.94 -14.91
N THR A 276 -23.53 10.29 -13.77
CA THR A 276 -24.03 10.77 -12.49
C THR A 276 -23.01 11.73 -11.91
N GLU A 277 -23.21 13.02 -12.19
CA GLU A 277 -22.63 14.16 -11.47
C GLU A 277 -22.98 13.99 -9.98
N TYR A 278 -22.08 13.30 -9.26
CA TYR A 278 -22.25 13.08 -7.84
C TYR A 278 -21.63 14.25 -7.10
N VAL A 279 -22.49 15.09 -6.52
CA VAL A 279 -22.14 16.19 -5.63
C VAL A 279 -22.12 15.64 -4.20
N GLY A 280 -20.95 15.31 -3.68
CA GLY A 280 -20.81 14.57 -2.42
C GLY A 280 -20.34 15.42 -1.24
N GLU A 281 -20.98 15.26 -0.07
CA GLU A 281 -20.52 15.76 1.24
C GLU A 281 -19.27 15.01 1.73
N ILE A 282 -18.13 15.17 1.05
CA ILE A 282 -16.88 14.51 1.43
C ILE A 282 -16.32 15.21 2.67
N TYR A 283 -16.38 14.50 3.78
CA TYR A 283 -15.87 14.95 5.08
C TYR A 283 -15.44 13.75 5.91
N PRO A 284 -14.58 13.95 6.94
CA PRO A 284 -14.32 12.95 7.95
C PRO A 284 -15.61 12.33 8.48
N ARG A 285 -15.64 11.00 8.52
CA ARG A 285 -16.72 10.25 9.16
C ARG A 285 -16.18 9.56 10.39
N TYR A 286 -17.04 9.46 11.40
CA TYR A 286 -16.64 8.99 12.71
C TYR A 286 -17.53 7.86 13.19
N THR A 287 -16.91 6.99 13.97
CA THR A 287 -17.60 6.05 14.84
C THR A 287 -17.21 6.33 16.29
N ILE A 288 -17.89 5.69 17.22
CA ILE A 288 -17.60 5.79 18.65
C ILE A 288 -17.08 4.45 19.12
N ASP A 289 -15.92 4.44 19.78
CA ASP A 289 -15.43 3.24 20.46
C ASP A 289 -16.46 2.81 21.53
N PRO A 290 -17.05 1.61 21.45
CA PRO A 290 -18.09 1.18 22.37
C PRO A 290 -17.58 0.94 23.80
N MET A 291 -16.27 0.83 24.00
CA MET A 291 -15.61 0.58 25.27
C MET A 291 -15.12 1.86 25.93
N THR A 292 -14.51 2.77 25.16
CA THR A 292 -13.93 4.02 25.70
C THR A 292 -14.84 5.23 25.51
N GLY A 293 -15.77 5.20 24.56
CA GLY A 293 -16.58 6.34 24.17
C GLY A 293 -15.82 7.38 23.35
N GLU A 294 -14.58 7.09 22.94
CA GLU A 294 -13.76 7.99 22.14
C GLU A 294 -14.22 8.04 20.68
N LEU A 295 -14.02 9.18 20.04
CA LEU A 295 -14.30 9.37 18.62
C LEU A 295 -13.20 8.71 17.80
N LEU A 296 -13.56 7.80 16.91
CA LEU A 296 -12.63 7.10 16.03
C LEU A 296 -12.94 7.43 14.57
N CYS A 297 -11.93 7.43 13.72
CA CYS A 297 -12.13 7.57 12.29
C CYS A 297 -12.84 6.35 11.70
N ASP A 298 -14.00 6.55 11.05
CA ASP A 298 -14.73 5.50 10.35
C ASP A 298 -14.17 5.28 8.95
N LYS A 299 -13.10 4.50 8.87
CA LYS A 299 -12.44 4.18 7.59
C LYS A 299 -13.33 3.40 6.62
N SER A 300 -14.42 2.79 7.09
CA SER A 300 -15.30 1.98 6.24
C SER A 300 -16.32 2.78 5.44
N HIS A 301 -16.51 4.06 5.78
CA HIS A 301 -17.50 4.90 5.12
C HIS A 301 -16.97 5.42 3.76
N PRO A 302 -17.66 5.19 2.63
CA PRO A 302 -17.15 5.56 1.29
C PRO A 302 -16.83 7.04 1.07
N LEU A 303 -17.56 7.91 1.76
CA LEU A 303 -17.38 9.37 1.71
C LEU A 303 -16.39 9.92 2.76
N ASN A 304 -15.71 9.04 3.50
CA ASN A 304 -14.66 9.45 4.44
C ASN A 304 -13.33 9.47 3.71
N TRP A 305 -12.89 10.65 3.28
CA TRP A 305 -11.59 10.83 2.64
C TRP A 305 -10.58 11.43 3.62
N GLY A 306 -10.67 11.09 4.91
CA GLY A 306 -9.73 11.65 5.89
C GLY A 306 -10.01 13.12 6.24
N SER A 307 -9.14 13.70 7.06
CA SER A 307 -9.22 15.10 7.50
C SER A 307 -7.88 15.79 7.31
N PRO A 308 -7.81 17.00 6.75
CA PRO A 308 -6.58 17.77 6.73
C PRO A 308 -6.28 18.47 8.07
N ASP A 309 -7.18 18.45 9.07
CA ASP A 309 -6.88 18.99 10.40
C ASP A 309 -5.99 18.02 11.22
N PRO A 310 -4.77 18.42 11.63
CA PRO A 310 -3.86 17.59 12.43
C PRO A 310 -4.43 17.08 13.76
N ASN A 311 -5.48 17.71 14.27
CA ASN A 311 -6.13 17.34 15.54
C ASN A 311 -7.29 16.36 15.37
N ASP A 312 -7.67 16.06 14.13
CA ASP A 312 -8.81 15.22 13.80
C ASP A 312 -8.45 13.72 13.90
N PRO A 313 -9.31 12.85 14.45
CA PRO A 313 -9.09 11.40 14.44
C PRO A 313 -8.83 10.78 13.06
N CYS A 314 -9.33 11.42 11.99
CA CYS A 314 -9.14 11.01 10.60
C CYS A 314 -7.90 11.63 9.93
N PHE A 315 -7.04 12.36 10.67
CA PHE A 315 -5.89 13.04 10.11
C PHE A 315 -4.85 12.16 9.42
N ASN A 316 -4.67 10.92 9.89
CA ASN A 316 -3.73 9.97 9.29
C ASN A 316 -4.43 9.00 8.33
N TYR A 317 -5.66 9.28 7.93
CA TYR A 317 -6.38 8.48 6.95
C TYR A 317 -6.27 9.13 5.58
N PHE A 318 -5.62 8.43 4.65
CA PHE A 318 -5.52 8.78 3.23
C PHE A 318 -5.96 7.55 2.44
N PRO A 319 -7.25 7.41 2.10
CA PRO A 319 -7.67 6.29 1.27
C PRO A 319 -7.18 6.44 -0.17
N ILE A 320 -7.06 5.31 -0.86
CA ILE A 320 -7.03 5.26 -2.32
C ILE A 320 -8.48 5.24 -2.80
N VAL A 321 -8.89 6.27 -3.54
CA VAL A 321 -10.26 6.42 -4.04
C VAL A 321 -10.28 6.27 -5.55
N LEU A 322 -10.99 5.27 -6.05
CA LEU A 322 -11.24 5.09 -7.47
C LEU A 322 -12.54 5.80 -7.86
N VAL A 323 -12.43 6.83 -8.69
CA VAL A 323 -13.56 7.56 -9.26
C VAL A 323 -13.84 7.04 -10.67
N LYS A 324 -15.11 6.72 -10.92
CA LYS A 324 -15.63 6.21 -12.19
C LYS A 324 -16.75 7.10 -12.70
N GLY A 325 -16.54 7.71 -13.86
CA GLY A 325 -17.48 8.68 -14.43
C GLY A 325 -17.37 10.04 -13.75
N ASP A 326 -18.14 11.00 -14.25
CA ASP A 326 -18.04 12.41 -13.86
C ASP A 326 -18.33 12.62 -12.36
N PHE A 327 -17.50 13.42 -11.68
CA PHE A 327 -17.58 13.63 -10.24
C PHE A 327 -17.28 15.08 -9.85
N ALA A 328 -18.17 15.67 -9.04
CA ALA A 328 -18.02 17.02 -8.53
C ALA A 328 -17.72 17.00 -7.02
N TYR A 329 -16.59 17.59 -6.65
CA TYR A 329 -16.15 17.78 -5.28
C TYR A 329 -16.45 19.21 -4.86
N GLU A 330 -17.61 19.42 -4.24
CA GLU A 330 -18.13 20.75 -3.89
C GLU A 330 -18.22 20.94 -2.37
N ASP A 331 -17.90 22.15 -1.90
CA ASP A 331 -17.98 22.60 -0.50
C ASP A 331 -17.40 21.56 0.50
N SER A 332 -16.39 20.79 0.09
CA SER A 332 -15.94 19.59 0.80
C SER A 332 -14.48 19.70 1.26
N TYR A 333 -14.06 18.85 2.20
CA TYR A 333 -12.64 18.76 2.55
C TYR A 333 -12.18 17.35 2.86
N GLY A 334 -10.93 17.06 2.49
CA GLY A 334 -10.38 15.72 2.64
C GLY A 334 -8.98 15.60 2.07
N GLN A 335 -8.49 14.36 2.07
CA GLN A 335 -7.15 14.01 1.65
C GLN A 335 -7.08 12.56 1.18
N ALA A 336 -6.55 12.31 -0.01
CA ALA A 336 -6.57 10.98 -0.61
C ALA A 336 -5.55 10.83 -1.73
N ILE A 337 -5.38 9.59 -2.20
CA ILE A 337 -4.91 9.33 -3.56
C ILE A 337 -6.14 9.04 -4.40
N VAL A 338 -6.47 9.95 -5.32
CA VAL A 338 -7.61 9.79 -6.23
C VAL A 338 -7.12 9.20 -7.54
N ILE A 339 -7.76 8.11 -7.97
CA ILE A 339 -7.55 7.46 -9.26
C ILE A 339 -8.79 7.72 -10.10
N MET A 340 -8.64 8.44 -11.20
CA MET A 340 -9.72 8.70 -12.14
C MET A 340 -9.54 7.78 -13.33
N ASP A 341 -10.47 6.85 -13.49
CA ASP A 341 -10.36 5.82 -14.50
C ASP A 341 -11.28 6.11 -15.67
N TYR A 342 -10.90 5.64 -16.86
CA TYR A 342 -11.70 5.88 -18.06
C TYR A 342 -12.94 4.98 -18.06
N ASP A 343 -14.04 5.49 -18.63
CA ASP A 343 -15.24 4.69 -18.83
C ASP A 343 -14.96 3.61 -19.90
N ASN A 344 -14.97 2.34 -19.48
CA ASN A 344 -14.77 1.21 -20.38
C ASN A 344 -15.92 1.01 -21.40
N VAL A 345 -17.09 1.63 -21.18
CA VAL A 345 -18.29 1.45 -22.01
C VAL A 345 -18.38 2.52 -23.09
N ASN A 346 -18.27 3.81 -22.74
CA ASN A 346 -18.32 4.90 -23.71
C ASN A 346 -16.93 5.34 -24.20
N MET A 347 -15.86 4.76 -23.64
CA MET A 347 -14.47 5.15 -23.89
C MET A 347 -14.23 6.66 -23.70
N ARG A 348 -14.93 7.25 -22.72
CA ARG A 348 -14.81 8.66 -22.34
C ARG A 348 -13.91 8.76 -21.11
N GLY A 349 -13.17 9.87 -21.01
CA GLY A 349 -12.45 10.22 -19.78
C GLY A 349 -13.41 10.41 -18.61
N THR A 350 -12.89 10.22 -17.39
CA THR A 350 -13.59 10.70 -16.18
C THR A 350 -13.26 12.17 -15.99
N GLU A 351 -14.27 12.99 -15.80
CA GLU A 351 -14.17 14.41 -15.42
C GLU A 351 -14.28 14.51 -13.90
N PHE A 352 -13.30 15.14 -13.25
CA PHE A 352 -13.34 15.44 -11.83
C PHE A 352 -13.18 16.94 -11.65
N ASP A 353 -14.21 17.52 -11.06
CA ASP A 353 -14.28 18.95 -10.84
C ASP A 353 -14.11 19.22 -9.35
N LEU A 354 -13.05 19.93 -9.00
CA LEU A 354 -12.80 20.41 -7.65
C LEU A 354 -13.30 21.85 -7.55
N GLU A 355 -14.41 22.03 -6.83
CA GLU A 355 -15.23 23.24 -6.88
C GLU A 355 -15.58 23.81 -5.51
N ASP A 356 -16.14 25.02 -5.51
CA ASP A 356 -16.81 25.68 -4.40
C ASP A 356 -16.09 25.58 -3.05
N ASN A 357 -15.05 26.40 -2.85
CA ASN A 357 -14.30 26.54 -1.61
C ASN A 357 -13.70 25.23 -1.04
N SER A 358 -13.69 24.16 -1.82
CA SER A 358 -13.24 22.84 -1.37
C SER A 358 -11.75 22.81 -1.06
N ILE A 359 -11.35 21.90 -0.19
CA ILE A 359 -9.94 21.71 0.19
C ILE A 359 -9.55 20.24 0.02
N PHE A 360 -8.59 19.99 -0.86
CA PHE A 360 -8.08 18.65 -1.11
C PHE A 360 -6.56 18.58 -0.96
N ASN A 361 -6.09 17.62 -0.16
CA ASN A 361 -4.66 17.35 0.02
C ASN A 361 -4.29 15.93 -0.46
N GLY A 362 -3.36 15.80 -1.41
CA GLY A 362 -2.84 14.49 -1.80
C GLY A 362 -2.49 14.39 -3.27
N ILE A 363 -2.83 13.26 -3.89
CA ILE A 363 -2.41 12.95 -5.26
C ILE A 363 -3.64 12.67 -6.11
N VAL A 364 -3.70 13.26 -7.30
CA VAL A 364 -4.70 12.92 -8.33
C VAL A 364 -3.99 12.26 -9.50
N LEU A 365 -4.40 11.04 -9.84
CA LEU A 365 -3.90 10.23 -10.94
C LEU A 365 -5.06 9.94 -11.88
N GLY A 366 -5.06 10.48 -13.09
CA GLY A 366 -6.24 10.48 -13.92
C GLY A 366 -6.02 10.13 -15.38
N LYS A 367 -6.99 9.39 -15.92
CA LYS A 367 -7.28 9.27 -17.35
C LYS A 367 -8.59 9.99 -17.63
N GLY A 368 -8.48 11.20 -18.17
CA GLY A 368 -9.62 12.11 -18.28
C GLY A 368 -9.21 13.54 -17.99
N CYS A 369 -10.01 14.23 -17.19
CA CYS A 369 -10.00 15.68 -17.06
C CYS A 369 -10.08 16.06 -15.60
N PHE A 370 -9.32 17.08 -15.23
CA PHE A 370 -9.33 17.62 -13.88
C PHE A 370 -9.46 19.13 -13.95
N GLU A 371 -10.55 19.64 -13.36
CA GLU A 371 -10.83 21.08 -13.28
C GLU A 371 -10.72 21.52 -11.82
N VAL A 372 -10.11 22.69 -11.59
CA VAL A 372 -10.06 23.34 -10.27
C VAL A 372 -10.61 24.75 -10.41
N GLN A 373 -11.69 25.03 -9.68
CA GLN A 373 -12.44 26.27 -9.84
C GLN A 373 -13.15 26.75 -8.55
N TYR A 374 -13.70 27.96 -8.60
CA TYR A 374 -14.52 28.57 -7.55
C TYR A 374 -13.87 28.56 -6.16
N GLU A 375 -12.67 29.16 -6.03
CA GLU A 375 -11.89 29.25 -4.78
C GLU A 375 -11.44 27.90 -4.19
N ALA A 376 -11.61 26.79 -4.92
CA ALA A 376 -11.15 25.50 -4.44
C ALA A 376 -9.62 25.42 -4.35
N GLN A 377 -9.13 24.72 -3.34
CA GLN A 377 -7.74 24.63 -2.94
C GLN A 377 -7.26 23.18 -3.05
N PHE A 378 -6.21 22.97 -3.85
CA PHE A 378 -5.53 21.71 -4.01
C PHE A 378 -4.08 21.84 -3.51
N HIS A 379 -3.65 20.93 -2.62
CA HIS A 379 -2.25 20.79 -2.22
C HIS A 379 -1.73 19.38 -2.51
N GLY A 380 -0.66 19.28 -3.29
CA GLY A 380 0.00 18.01 -3.59
C GLY A 380 0.40 17.92 -5.06
N ALA A 381 0.00 16.85 -5.75
CA ALA A 381 0.40 16.66 -7.15
C ALA A 381 -0.64 15.98 -8.03
N ILE A 382 -0.63 16.34 -9.31
CA ILE A 382 -1.64 15.97 -10.31
C ILE A 382 -0.96 15.31 -11.50
N PHE A 383 -1.48 14.16 -11.94
CA PHE A 383 -1.04 13.42 -13.12
C PHE A 383 -2.22 13.15 -14.03
N MET A 384 -2.23 13.75 -15.21
CA MET A 384 -3.36 13.65 -16.14
C MET A 384 -2.95 13.15 -17.52
N ASP A 385 -3.58 12.07 -17.95
CA ASP A 385 -3.45 11.53 -19.30
C ASP A 385 -4.68 11.85 -20.15
N GLY A 386 -4.51 12.80 -21.07
CA GLY A 386 -5.53 13.26 -22.01
C GLY A 386 -5.38 12.69 -23.43
N ASN A 387 -4.63 11.61 -23.64
CA ASN A 387 -4.46 11.03 -24.99
C ASN A 387 -5.47 9.90 -25.30
N TYR A 388 -6.62 9.89 -24.63
CA TYR A 388 -7.67 8.88 -24.76
C TYR A 388 -8.91 9.42 -25.48
N LEU A 389 -8.92 9.31 -26.82
CA LEU A 389 -10.10 9.47 -27.70
C LEU A 389 -10.74 10.88 -27.78
N ASN A 390 -11.54 11.08 -28.84
CA ASN A 390 -11.88 12.37 -29.45
C ASN A 390 -12.84 13.31 -28.67
N ASP A 391 -13.10 13.07 -27.38
CA ASP A 391 -14.12 13.82 -26.60
C ASP A 391 -13.93 13.53 -25.09
N LEU A 392 -12.82 14.00 -24.51
CA LEU A 392 -12.42 13.60 -23.16
C LEU A 392 -13.19 14.33 -22.05
N CYS A 393 -13.52 15.61 -22.26
CA CYS A 393 -13.95 16.56 -21.25
C CYS A 393 -15.03 17.46 -21.82
N SER A 394 -15.93 17.98 -20.97
CA SER A 394 -16.94 18.96 -21.41
C SER A 394 -16.34 20.23 -22.04
N ASN A 395 -15.09 20.55 -21.69
CA ASN A 395 -14.35 21.77 -22.07
C ASN A 395 -13.16 21.52 -23.04
N ASP A 396 -12.96 20.28 -23.52
CA ASP A 396 -11.79 19.85 -24.32
C ASP A 396 -10.41 20.08 -23.64
N LYS A 397 -10.34 20.19 -22.29
CA LYS A 397 -9.09 20.41 -21.53
C LYS A 397 -8.75 19.25 -20.62
N THR A 398 -7.54 18.71 -20.74
CA THR A 398 -7.05 17.65 -19.84
C THR A 398 -6.82 18.17 -18.43
N PHE A 399 -6.36 19.40 -18.30
CA PHE A 399 -6.30 20.13 -17.04
C PHE A 399 -6.79 21.57 -17.28
N ASP A 400 -7.73 22.03 -16.46
CA ASP A 400 -8.22 23.41 -16.48
C ASP A 400 -8.15 24.02 -15.08
N LEU A 401 -7.51 25.17 -14.98
CA LEU A 401 -7.48 26.00 -13.78
C LEU A 401 -8.14 27.33 -14.11
N ASN A 402 -9.33 27.55 -13.55
CA ASN A 402 -10.14 28.73 -13.85
C ASN A 402 -10.89 29.24 -12.60
N LYS A 403 -11.64 30.34 -12.77
CA LYS A 403 -12.59 30.89 -11.78
C LYS A 403 -12.06 30.92 -10.32
N GLU A 404 -10.84 31.42 -10.13
CA GLU A 404 -10.23 31.60 -8.80
C GLU A 404 -9.80 30.29 -8.11
N GLY A 405 -9.57 29.20 -8.86
CA GLY A 405 -8.99 27.97 -8.30
C GLY A 405 -7.53 28.12 -7.88
N HIS A 406 -7.11 27.33 -6.88
CA HIS A 406 -5.76 27.35 -6.32
C HIS A 406 -5.14 25.95 -6.32
N VAL A 407 -3.99 25.79 -6.98
CA VAL A 407 -3.26 24.53 -7.06
C VAL A 407 -1.82 24.77 -6.64
N THR A 408 -1.39 24.12 -5.57
CA THR A 408 -0.07 24.31 -4.97
C THR A 408 0.64 22.98 -4.82
N PHE A 409 1.91 22.92 -5.22
CA PHE A 409 2.74 21.75 -4.96
C PHE A 409 2.98 21.57 -3.46
N SER A 410 2.86 20.33 -2.99
CA SER A 410 3.23 20.01 -1.62
C SER A 410 3.83 18.61 -1.52
N GLN A 411 5.14 18.55 -1.31
CA GLN A 411 5.84 17.29 -1.06
C GLN A 411 5.29 16.61 0.18
N CYS A 412 4.94 17.38 1.22
CA CYS A 412 4.37 16.80 2.43
C CYS A 412 3.01 16.12 2.21
N ALA A 413 2.13 16.71 1.37
CA ALA A 413 0.86 16.06 1.01
C ALA A 413 1.10 14.77 0.24
N VAL A 414 2.03 14.78 -0.72
CA VAL A 414 2.44 13.62 -1.52
C VAL A 414 2.99 12.51 -0.61
N ASP A 415 3.99 12.81 0.21
CA ASP A 415 4.64 11.84 1.11
C ASP A 415 3.64 11.22 2.07
N ARG A 416 2.76 12.04 2.68
CA ARG A 416 1.73 11.53 3.59
C ARG A 416 0.72 10.64 2.88
N ALA A 417 0.32 10.99 1.66
CA ALA A 417 -0.58 10.15 0.89
C ALA A 417 0.05 8.78 0.58
N LEU A 418 1.33 8.74 0.21
CA LEU A 418 2.06 7.50 -0.09
C LEU A 418 2.34 6.65 1.15
N LEU A 419 2.74 7.28 2.26
CA LEU A 419 3.07 6.59 3.50
C LEU A 419 1.83 5.99 4.16
N ASN A 420 0.69 6.69 4.13
CA ASN A 420 -0.53 6.24 4.81
C ASN A 420 -1.38 5.26 3.98
N THR A 421 -1.07 5.06 2.69
CA THR A 421 -1.69 4.04 1.83
C THR A 421 -0.88 2.74 1.73
N GLY A 422 0.36 2.72 2.26
CA GLY A 422 1.28 1.60 2.09
C GLY A 422 1.87 1.48 0.68
N LEU A 423 1.56 2.41 -0.24
CA LEU A 423 2.14 2.43 -1.59
C LEU A 423 3.63 2.74 -1.60
N ALA A 424 4.16 3.35 -0.53
CA ALA A 424 5.59 3.51 -0.33
C ALA A 424 6.37 2.19 -0.45
N GLU A 425 5.77 1.05 -0.08
CA GLU A 425 6.39 -0.28 -0.17
C GLU A 425 6.49 -0.80 -1.62
N TYR A 426 5.61 -0.34 -2.52
CA TYR A 426 5.53 -0.77 -3.92
C TYR A 426 6.23 0.20 -4.89
N ALA A 427 6.60 1.39 -4.41
CA ALA A 427 7.37 2.37 -5.15
C ALA A 427 8.85 1.98 -5.32
N GLU A 428 9.31 0.91 -4.68
CA GLU A 428 10.67 0.37 -4.82
C GLU A 428 10.74 -0.70 -5.92
N PRO A 429 11.66 -0.60 -6.89
CA PRO A 429 11.82 -1.63 -7.92
C PRO A 429 12.47 -2.90 -7.35
N GLN A 430 11.85 -4.06 -7.57
CA GLN A 430 12.54 -5.36 -7.52
C GLN A 430 13.27 -5.61 -8.85
N VAL A 431 14.42 -4.96 -9.11
CA VAL A 431 15.24 -5.25 -10.30
C VAL A 431 16.72 -5.53 -9.95
N PRO A 432 17.30 -6.64 -10.46
CA PRO A 432 18.67 -7.03 -10.18
C PRO A 432 19.67 -6.23 -11.02
N GLY A 433 20.56 -5.52 -10.35
CA GLY A 433 21.83 -5.04 -10.92
C GLY A 433 21.93 -3.52 -11.11
N GLU A 434 22.59 -2.88 -10.12
CA GLU A 434 23.36 -1.63 -10.21
C GLU A 434 22.64 -0.26 -10.28
N PRO A 435 23.21 0.81 -9.68
CA PRO A 435 22.63 1.33 -8.44
C PRO A 435 22.19 2.80 -8.47
N GLY A 436 21.07 3.06 -7.78
CA GLY A 436 20.52 4.36 -7.43
C GLY A 436 19.31 4.20 -6.49
N GLY A 437 19.47 3.43 -5.41
CA GLY A 437 18.37 2.92 -4.57
C GLY A 437 18.84 2.09 -3.36
N VAL A 438 18.23 2.26 -2.17
CA VAL A 438 18.28 1.27 -1.08
C VAL A 438 17.57 0.03 -1.53
N GLN A 439 18.33 -0.87 -2.15
CA GLN A 439 17.84 -2.19 -2.47
C GLN A 439 17.88 -3.08 -1.23
N PHE A 440 16.69 -3.49 -0.78
CA PHE A 440 16.48 -4.60 0.14
C PHE A 440 16.60 -5.94 -0.59
N LEU A 441 17.83 -6.45 -0.73
CA LEU A 441 18.05 -7.80 -1.28
C LEU A 441 17.92 -8.84 -0.16
N GLY A 442 16.70 -9.37 0.01
CA GLY A 442 16.43 -10.49 0.90
C GLY A 442 16.94 -11.81 0.30
N SER A 443 17.79 -12.53 1.04
CA SER A 443 18.00 -13.96 0.82
C SER A 443 17.57 -14.73 2.06
N HIS A 444 16.55 -15.58 1.91
CA HIS A 444 16.10 -16.45 2.99
C HIS A 444 17.14 -17.57 3.21
N SER A 445 18.11 -17.36 4.10
CA SER A 445 18.94 -18.47 4.57
C SER A 445 18.21 -19.19 5.71
N PHE A 446 17.69 -20.39 5.44
CA PHE A 446 17.23 -21.30 6.50
C PHE A 446 18.44 -21.82 7.28
N GLY A 447 18.83 -21.09 8.33
CA GLY A 447 19.76 -21.58 9.32
C GLY A 447 19.04 -22.53 10.28
N GLU A 448 19.10 -23.84 10.02
CA GLU A 448 18.73 -24.85 11.01
C GLU A 448 19.78 -24.90 12.13
N GLY A 449 19.55 -24.10 13.17
CA GLY A 449 20.28 -24.18 14.43
C GLY A 449 19.41 -24.82 15.51
N PHE A 450 19.23 -26.14 15.49
CA PHE A 450 18.77 -26.85 16.68
C PHE A 450 19.95 -26.93 17.65
N ARG A 451 19.80 -26.30 18.83
CA ARG A 451 20.56 -26.65 20.03
C ARG A 451 19.62 -27.14 21.10
#